data_AF-X1M441-F1
#
_entry.id   AF-X1M441-F1
#
_cell.length_a   1.000
_cell.length_b   1.000
_cell.length_c   1.000
_cell.angle_alpha   90.00
_cell.angle_beta   90.00
_cell.angle_gamma   90.00
#
_symmetry.space_group_name_H-M   'P 1'
#
loop_
_entity.id
_entity.type
_entity.pdbx_description
1 polymer ?
#
loop_
_entity_poly.entity_id
_entity_poly.type
_entity_poly.pdbx_seq_one_letter_code
_entity_poly.pdbx_strand_id
1 'polypeptide(L)'
;GAVYDPEVFPGITYKSEHPRASFLIFASGKMNCVGASSMSDAKQAIWKLTRKLRKARIKVKTDPKVKVQNIVASVDFGRKFDLEHIARSFENTEYEPEVFPGLVFRLEDPKAVLLLFVSGKG
;
A
#
# COMPACT_ATOMS: atom_id res chain seq x y z
N GLY A 1 3.41 19.05 -2.72
CA GLY A 1 4.74 19.60 -3.08
C GLY A 1 5.75 18.48 -3.28
N ALA A 2 6.87 18.75 -3.95
CA ALA A 2 8.00 17.82 -4.06
C ALA A 2 9.05 18.13 -2.97
N VAL A 3 9.66 17.11 -2.39
CA VAL A 3 10.72 17.21 -1.37
C VAL A 3 11.87 16.30 -1.80
N TYR A 4 13.10 16.80 -1.74
CA TYR A 4 14.31 16.06 -2.04
C TYR A 4 15.39 16.40 -1.01
N ASP A 5 15.81 15.39 -0.27
CA ASP A 5 16.88 15.47 0.71
C ASP A 5 17.67 14.16 0.65
N PRO A 6 18.79 14.11 -0.10
CA PRO A 6 19.55 12.88 -0.32
C PRO A 6 20.30 12.38 0.91
N GLU A 7 20.49 13.22 1.94
CA GLU A 7 21.07 12.77 3.22
C GLU A 7 20.05 11.94 4.02
N VAL A 8 18.75 12.23 3.85
CA VAL A 8 17.65 11.51 4.50
C VAL A 8 17.13 10.36 3.65
N PHE A 9 16.92 10.56 2.35
CA PHE A 9 16.33 9.56 1.45
C PHE A 9 16.77 9.77 -0.01
N PRO A 10 17.20 8.71 -0.73
CA PRO A 10 17.80 8.82 -2.07
C PRO A 10 16.81 9.14 -3.21
N GLY A 11 15.57 9.51 -2.90
CA GLY A 11 14.51 9.76 -3.87
C GLY A 11 13.75 11.05 -3.60
N ILE A 12 13.06 11.54 -4.63
CA ILE A 12 12.15 12.67 -4.52
C ILE A 12 10.80 12.15 -4.00
N THR A 13 10.31 12.74 -2.92
CA THR A 13 8.94 12.52 -2.46
C THR A 13 8.02 13.56 -3.08
N TYR A 14 6.97 13.15 -3.77
CA TYR A 14 5.97 14.04 -4.34
C TYR A 14 4.56 13.64 -3.91
N LYS A 15 3.79 14.58 -3.36
CA LYS A 15 2.38 14.36 -2.99
C LYS A 15 1.45 14.98 -4.01
N SER A 16 0.50 14.17 -4.50
CA SER A 16 -0.64 14.57 -5.31
C SER A 16 -1.88 14.66 -4.43
N GLU A 17 -2.63 15.74 -4.55
CA GLU A 17 -3.89 15.94 -3.82
C GLU A 17 -5.07 15.24 -4.51
N HIS A 18 -5.12 15.28 -5.85
CA HIS A 18 -6.28 14.81 -6.62
C HIS A 18 -5.88 14.06 -7.90
N PRO A 19 -6.04 12.71 -7.95
CA PRO A 19 -6.33 11.84 -6.82
C PRO A 19 -5.19 11.88 -5.78
N ARG A 20 -5.54 11.56 -4.53
CA ARG A 20 -4.59 11.51 -3.42
C ARG A 20 -3.63 10.35 -3.62
N ALA A 21 -2.34 10.67 -3.76
CA ALA A 21 -1.28 9.66 -3.85
C ALA A 21 0.06 10.27 -3.46
N SER A 22 0.94 9.47 -2.89
CA SER A 22 2.34 9.83 -2.65
C SER A 22 3.24 9.05 -3.60
N PHE A 23 4.24 9.73 -4.13
CA PHE A 23 5.19 9.19 -5.09
C PHE A 23 6.59 9.26 -4.52
N LEU A 24 7.35 8.19 -4.70
CA LEU A 24 8.80 8.16 -4.49
C LEU A 24 9.44 7.98 -5.86
N ILE A 25 10.22 8.97 -6.30
CA ILE A 25 10.83 9.01 -7.63
C ILE A 25 12.34 8.90 -7.48
N PHE A 26 12.95 7.92 -8.11
CA PHE A 26 14.39 7.66 -8.01
C PHE A 26 15.13 8.13 -9.26
N ALA A 27 16.42 8.43 -9.14
CA ALA A 27 17.28 8.81 -10.26
C ALA A 27 17.32 7.76 -11.40
N SER A 28 17.07 6.49 -11.06
CA SER A 28 16.94 5.39 -12.03
C SER A 28 15.70 5.49 -12.93
N GLY A 29 14.79 6.42 -12.66
CA GLY A 29 13.49 6.54 -13.33
C GLY A 29 12.41 5.60 -12.77
N LYS A 30 12.75 4.73 -11.80
CA LYS A 30 11.75 3.97 -11.05
C LYS A 30 10.91 4.91 -10.19
N MET A 31 9.63 4.58 -10.04
CA MET A 31 8.69 5.35 -9.25
C MET A 31 7.74 4.42 -8.50
N ASN A 32 7.62 4.62 -7.18
CA ASN A 32 6.58 4.00 -6.37
C ASN A 32 5.40 4.95 -6.23
N CYS A 33 4.18 4.42 -6.22
CA CYS A 33 2.94 5.15 -5.98
C CYS A 33 2.20 4.46 -4.82
N VAL A 34 1.87 5.21 -3.77
CA VAL A 34 1.19 4.70 -2.58
C VAL A 34 0.03 5.61 -2.16
N GLY A 35 -0.94 5.04 -1.45
CA GLY A 35 -2.08 5.77 -0.89
C GLY A 35 -3.25 6.00 -1.84
N ALA A 36 -3.19 5.48 -3.07
CA ALA A 36 -4.36 5.41 -3.94
C ALA A 36 -5.29 4.27 -3.47
N SER A 37 -6.58 4.56 -3.34
CA SER A 37 -7.60 3.60 -2.90
C SER A 37 -8.16 2.73 -4.02
N SER A 38 -7.79 3.00 -5.27
CA SER A 38 -8.21 2.21 -6.42
C SER A 38 -7.14 2.18 -7.51
N MET A 39 -7.19 1.17 -8.36
CA MET A 39 -6.29 1.09 -9.53
C MET A 39 -6.57 2.21 -10.54
N SER A 40 -7.82 2.67 -10.63
CA SER A 40 -8.18 3.82 -11.47
C SER A 40 -7.50 5.09 -10.96
N ASP A 41 -7.58 5.37 -9.66
CA ASP A 41 -6.94 6.54 -9.04
C ASP A 41 -5.42 6.46 -9.15
N ALA A 42 -4.83 5.29 -8.93
CA ALA A 42 -3.39 5.09 -9.10
C ALA A 42 -2.95 5.43 -10.53
N LYS A 43 -3.65 4.91 -11.54
CA LYS A 43 -3.38 5.21 -12.97
C LYS A 43 -3.53 6.70 -13.28
N GLN A 44 -4.60 7.33 -12.80
CA GLN A 44 -4.83 8.77 -12.98
C GLN A 44 -3.73 9.61 -12.31
N ALA A 45 -3.33 9.26 -11.09
CA ALA A 45 -2.26 9.94 -10.35
C ALA A 45 -0.94 9.87 -11.14
N ILE A 46 -0.56 8.66 -11.57
CA ILE A 46 0.66 8.39 -12.35
C ILE A 46 0.64 9.18 -13.66
N TRP A 47 -0.49 9.20 -14.35
CA TRP A 47 -0.64 9.95 -15.60
C TRP A 47 -0.52 11.46 -15.40
N LYS A 48 -1.16 12.01 -14.36
CA LYS A 48 -1.06 13.44 -14.01
C LYS A 48 0.40 13.82 -13.70
N LEU A 49 1.11 13.02 -12.91
CA LEU A 49 2.51 13.25 -12.60
C LEU A 49 3.38 13.15 -13.87
N THR A 50 3.17 12.13 -14.70
CA THR A 50 3.88 11.96 -15.98
C THR A 50 3.71 13.18 -16.89
N ARG A 51 2.50 13.74 -16.97
CA ARG A 51 2.24 14.98 -17.72
C ARG A 51 2.97 16.18 -17.12
N LYS A 52 3.03 16.31 -15.80
CA LYS A 52 3.78 17.39 -15.13
C LYS A 52 5.28 17.30 -15.43
N LEU A 53 5.87 16.10 -15.36
CA LEU A 53 7.28 15.87 -15.70
C LEU A 53 7.57 16.26 -17.16
N ARG A 54 6.72 15.82 -18.11
CA ARG A 54 6.85 16.19 -19.53
C ARG A 54 6.77 17.71 -19.73
N LYS A 55 5.83 18.39 -19.07
CA LYS A 55 5.70 19.86 -19.13
C LYS A 55 6.92 20.59 -18.56
N ALA A 56 7.58 20.01 -17.57
CA ALA A 56 8.84 20.50 -17.01
C ALA A 56 10.07 20.15 -17.88
N ARG A 57 9.87 19.70 -19.13
CA ARG A 57 10.93 19.30 -20.08
C ARG A 57 11.79 18.11 -19.60
N ILE A 58 11.31 17.32 -18.66
CA ILE A 58 11.95 16.07 -18.25
C ILE A 58 11.61 14.99 -19.28
N LYS A 59 12.63 14.33 -19.84
CA LYS A 59 12.49 13.35 -20.91
C LYS A 59 11.89 12.03 -20.40
N VAL A 60 10.57 11.88 -20.54
CA VAL A 60 9.87 10.61 -20.30
C VAL A 60 9.54 9.95 -21.64
N LYS A 61 10.37 8.96 -22.05
CA LYS A 61 10.37 8.38 -23.41
C LYS A 61 9.08 7.63 -23.78
N THR A 62 8.50 6.90 -22.83
CA THR A 62 7.32 6.06 -23.05
C THR A 62 6.30 6.29 -21.94
N ASP A 63 5.07 5.84 -22.14
CA ASP A 63 4.12 5.80 -21.04
C ASP A 63 4.57 4.77 -19.99
N PRO A 64 4.36 5.08 -18.70
CA PRO A 64 4.83 4.23 -17.61
C PRO A 64 4.04 2.92 -17.57
N LYS A 65 4.75 1.79 -17.49
CA LYS A 65 4.15 0.48 -17.21
C LYS A 65 3.87 0.38 -15.70
N VAL A 66 2.61 0.18 -15.34
CA VAL A 66 2.17 0.08 -13.94
C VAL A 66 2.12 -1.39 -13.54
N LYS A 67 2.79 -1.75 -12.44
CA LYS A 67 2.72 -3.07 -11.81
C LYS A 67 2.32 -2.91 -10.35
N VAL A 68 1.23 -3.57 -9.95
CA VAL A 68 0.80 -3.63 -8.55
C VAL A 68 1.83 -4.46 -7.77
N GLN A 69 2.34 -3.90 -6.67
CA GLN A 69 3.30 -4.58 -5.79
C GLN A 69 2.62 -5.12 -4.52
N ASN A 70 1.62 -4.41 -4.01
CA ASN A 70 0.87 -4.77 -2.82
C ASN A 70 -0.54 -4.17 -2.89
N ILE A 71 -1.49 -4.80 -2.21
CA ILE A 71 -2.85 -4.32 -1.97
C ILE A 71 -3.11 -4.53 -0.48
N VAL A 72 -3.56 -3.47 0.20
CA VAL A 72 -4.12 -3.56 1.54
C VAL A 72 -5.62 -3.39 1.41
N ALA A 73 -6.38 -4.35 1.91
CA ALA A 73 -7.84 -4.32 1.93
C ALA A 73 -8.31 -4.44 3.38
N SER A 74 -9.43 -3.80 3.70
CA SER A 74 -10.06 -3.89 5.01
C SER A 74 -11.46 -4.46 4.90
N VAL A 75 -11.88 -5.20 5.91
CA VAL A 75 -13.20 -5.81 6.04
C VAL A 75 -13.78 -5.53 7.42
N ASP A 76 -15.10 -5.42 7.49
CA ASP A 76 -15.86 -5.40 8.74
C ASP A 76 -16.94 -6.48 8.65
N PHE A 77 -16.80 -7.51 9.48
CA PHE A 77 -17.77 -8.62 9.56
C PHE A 77 -19.05 -8.25 10.32
N GLY A 78 -19.11 -7.07 10.96
CA GLY A 78 -20.29 -6.62 11.71
C GLY A 78 -20.60 -7.44 12.96
N ARG A 79 -19.65 -8.28 13.41
CA ARG A 79 -19.79 -9.13 14.61
C ARG A 79 -18.44 -9.35 15.28
N LYS A 80 -18.48 -9.67 16.57
CA LYS A 80 -17.29 -10.06 17.31
C LYS A 80 -16.90 -11.52 17.05
N PHE A 81 -15.62 -11.80 17.24
CA PHE A 81 -15.04 -13.14 17.17
C PHE A 81 -14.31 -13.50 18.47
N ASP A 82 -14.39 -14.78 18.82
CA ASP A 82 -13.53 -15.39 19.82
C ASP A 82 -12.21 -15.78 19.15
N LEU A 83 -11.20 -14.92 19.31
CA LEU A 83 -9.90 -15.12 18.67
C LEU A 83 -9.10 -16.27 19.30
N GLU A 84 -9.31 -16.59 20.58
CA GLU A 84 -8.65 -17.73 21.23
C GLU A 84 -9.16 -19.04 20.64
N HIS A 85 -10.48 -19.15 20.45
CA HIS A 85 -11.07 -20.32 19.84
C HIS A 85 -10.59 -20.52 18.39
N ILE A 86 -10.54 -19.42 17.62
CA ILE A 86 -10.03 -19.46 16.23
C ILE A 86 -8.57 -19.87 16.23
N ALA A 87 -7.73 -19.26 17.07
CA ALA A 87 -6.30 -19.56 17.10
C ALA A 87 -6.00 -21.04 17.41
N ARG A 88 -6.80 -21.66 18.28
CA ARG A 88 -6.68 -23.11 18.59
C ARG A 88 -7.19 -24.02 17.47
N SER A 89 -8.01 -23.50 16.57
CA SER A 89 -8.65 -24.26 15.50
C SER A 89 -7.86 -24.25 14.19
N PHE A 90 -6.92 -23.32 14.02
CA PHE A 90 -6.15 -23.14 12.79
C PHE A 90 -4.64 -23.04 13.08
N GLU A 91 -3.84 -23.93 12.47
CA GLU A 91 -2.40 -24.03 12.72
C GLU A 91 -1.58 -22.84 12.20
N ASN A 92 -2.07 -22.14 11.19
CA ASN A 92 -1.40 -21.01 10.55
C ASN A 92 -1.82 -19.64 11.13
N THR A 93 -2.04 -19.63 12.45
CA THR A 93 -2.44 -18.43 13.19
C THR A 93 -1.49 -18.12 14.33
N GLU A 94 -1.30 -16.82 14.57
CA GLU A 94 -0.54 -16.29 15.71
C GLU A 94 -1.45 -15.31 16.46
N TYR A 95 -1.71 -15.56 17.74
CA TYR A 95 -2.51 -14.67 18.58
C TYR A 95 -1.91 -14.57 19.99
N GLU A 96 -1.25 -13.43 20.24
CA GLU A 96 -0.62 -13.09 21.51
C GLU A 96 -1.09 -11.67 21.91
N PRO A 97 -2.25 -11.53 22.59
CA PRO A 97 -2.91 -10.23 22.79
C PRO A 97 -2.08 -9.23 23.61
N GLU A 98 -1.16 -9.72 24.44
CA GLU A 98 -0.18 -8.91 25.19
C GLU A 98 0.86 -8.25 24.26
N VAL A 99 1.13 -8.85 23.09
CA VAL A 99 2.11 -8.36 22.10
C VAL A 99 1.41 -7.60 20.98
N PHE A 100 0.31 -8.14 20.45
CA PHE A 100 -0.47 -7.54 19.38
C PHE A 100 -1.95 -7.90 19.51
N PRO A 101 -2.88 -6.92 19.46
CA PRO A 101 -4.29 -7.15 19.79
C PRO A 101 -5.13 -7.87 18.72
N GLY A 102 -4.53 -8.26 17.60
CA GLY A 102 -5.22 -8.96 16.51
C GLY A 102 -4.65 -10.36 16.30
N LEU A 103 -5.47 -11.27 15.79
CA LEU A 103 -5.02 -12.56 15.29
C LEU A 103 -4.37 -12.36 13.91
N VAL A 104 -3.16 -12.87 13.74
CA VAL A 104 -2.44 -12.88 12.47
C VAL A 104 -2.68 -14.24 11.81
N PHE A 105 -3.24 -14.23 10.60
CA PHE A 105 -3.47 -15.44 9.81
C PHE A 105 -2.59 -15.40 8.56
N ARG A 106 -1.76 -16.43 8.33
CA ARG A 106 -0.84 -16.48 7.18
C ARG A 106 -1.33 -17.49 6.14
N LEU A 107 -1.61 -17.02 4.93
CA LEU A 107 -1.95 -17.85 3.79
C LEU A 107 -0.71 -18.08 2.92
N GLU A 108 -0.51 -19.32 2.49
CA GLU A 108 0.57 -19.67 1.55
C GLU A 108 0.16 -19.42 0.10
N ASP A 109 -1.08 -19.79 -0.26
CA ASP A 109 -1.65 -19.59 -1.59
C ASP A 109 -3.13 -19.11 -1.52
N PRO A 110 -3.44 -17.86 -1.93
CA PRO A 110 -2.49 -16.82 -2.32
C PRO A 110 -1.65 -16.36 -1.13
N LYS A 111 -0.38 -16.00 -1.37
CA LYS A 111 0.51 -15.47 -0.32
C LYS A 111 -0.06 -14.16 0.25
N ALA A 112 -0.64 -14.23 1.44
CA ALA A 112 -1.30 -13.11 2.09
C ALA A 112 -1.22 -13.21 3.61
N VAL A 113 -1.37 -12.06 4.28
CA VAL A 113 -1.50 -11.96 5.73
C VAL A 113 -2.84 -11.29 6.03
N LEU A 114 -3.68 -11.95 6.82
CA LEU A 114 -4.90 -11.35 7.35
C LEU A 114 -4.68 -10.96 8.80
N LEU A 115 -5.24 -9.83 9.18
CA LEU A 115 -5.33 -9.39 10.56
C LEU A 115 -6.81 -9.44 10.95
N LEU A 116 -7.15 -10.16 12.01
CA LEU A 116 -8.52 -10.23 12.51
C LEU A 116 -8.56 -9.72 13.95
N PHE A 117 -9.37 -8.70 14.20
CA PHE A 117 -9.56 -8.15 15.54
C PHE A 117 -10.84 -8.70 16.19
N VAL A 118 -10.91 -8.68 17.52
CA VAL A 118 -12.09 -9.13 18.30
C VAL A 118 -13.37 -8.44 17.82
N SER A 119 -13.28 -7.21 17.33
CA SER A 119 -14.39 -6.44 16.76
C SER A 119 -14.98 -7.00 15.46
N GLY A 120 -14.27 -7.94 14.81
CA GLY A 120 -14.57 -8.39 13.45
C GLY A 120 -14.09 -7.46 12.35
N LYS A 121 -13.22 -6.50 12.69
CA LYS A 121 -12.52 -5.67 11.70
C LYS A 121 -11.19 -6.32 11.33
N GLY A 122 -10.67 -5.99 10.16
CA GLY A 122 -9.37 -6.44 9.63
C GLY A 122 -8.92 -5.60 8.46
#